data_AF-A0A3N1K859-F1
#
_entry.id   AF-A0A3N1K859-F1
#
_cell.length_a   1.000
_cell.length_b   1.000
_cell.length_c   1.000
_cell.angle_alpha   90.00
_cell.angle_beta   90.00
_cell.angle_gamma   90.00
#
_symmetry.space_group_name_H-M   'P 1'
#
loop_
_entity.id
_entity.type
_entity.pdbx_description
1 polymer ?
#
loop_
_entity_poly.entity_id
_entity_poly.type
_entity_poly.pdbx_seq_one_letter_code
_entity_poly.pdbx_strand_id
1 'polypeptide(L)'
;MVGRFRSGHQLSGRPASLEEWRITTGDPEVAVKVYDLFGAHEPQDWETKGEDSFEVFTAVPEVEIILADAKALRQRMVLWSRPGKLVIDSDGGEELVDDTPAPFRGPEPLIDLTFGLAAAPELGRFVLRSHSWSWATDLARNGTGEQLAAAPTPVRASLALEKVSFIAKNGPRAGQLVAYSKPRLALRGALA
;
A
#
# COMPACT_ATOMS: atom_id res chain seq x y z
N MET A 1 3.04 -8.49 -11.68
CA MET A 1 3.13 -7.07 -11.27
C MET A 1 4.51 -6.59 -11.67
N VAL A 2 4.63 -5.40 -12.24
CA VAL A 2 5.90 -4.84 -12.72
C VAL A 2 6.67 -4.09 -11.63
N GLY A 3 6.01 -3.72 -10.53
CA GLY A 3 6.65 -3.04 -9.42
C GLY A 3 5.77 -2.97 -8.18
N ARG A 4 6.35 -2.53 -7.06
CA ARG A 4 5.69 -2.43 -5.76
C ARG A 4 5.88 -1.04 -5.19
N PHE A 5 4.78 -0.39 -4.84
CA PHE A 5 4.80 0.85 -4.07
C PHE A 5 4.99 0.51 -2.58
N ARG A 6 5.86 1.25 -1.90
CA ARG A 6 6.21 1.08 -0.49
C ARG A 6 5.94 2.39 0.23
N SER A 7 5.14 2.34 1.30
CA SER A 7 4.82 3.50 2.15
C SER A 7 5.76 3.66 3.35
N GLY A 8 6.86 2.90 3.39
CA GLY A 8 7.84 2.93 4.47
C GLY A 8 9.16 2.29 4.04
N HIS A 9 10.23 2.62 4.76
CA HIS A 9 11.56 2.10 4.53
C HIS A 9 12.28 1.81 5.87
N GLN A 10 13.40 1.09 5.84
CA GLN A 10 14.28 0.95 6.99
C GLN A 10 15.60 1.68 6.71
N LEU A 11 15.93 2.66 7.55
CA LEU A 11 17.23 3.34 7.49
C LEU A 11 18.08 2.84 8.65
N SER A 12 19.19 2.16 8.33
CA SER A 12 20.10 1.56 9.32
C SER A 12 19.38 0.64 10.34
N GLY A 13 18.43 -0.19 9.85
CA GLY A 13 17.65 -1.10 10.68
C GLY A 13 16.55 -0.45 11.53
N ARG A 14 16.32 0.87 11.38
CA ARG A 14 15.23 1.60 12.05
C ARG A 14 14.13 1.95 11.05
N PRO A 15 12.84 1.76 11.41
CA PRO A 15 11.74 2.22 10.57
C PRO A 15 11.85 3.73 10.31
N ALA A 16 11.80 4.11 9.04
CA ALA A 16 11.71 5.48 8.58
C ALA A 16 10.38 5.67 7.84
N SER A 17 9.63 6.71 8.23
CA SER A 17 8.45 7.14 7.47
C SER A 17 8.92 7.81 6.19
N LEU A 18 8.24 7.52 5.09
CA LEU A 18 8.48 8.20 3.82
C LEU A 18 7.44 9.30 3.63
N GLU A 19 7.85 10.45 3.11
CA GLU A 19 6.91 11.50 2.66
C GLU A 19 6.58 11.32 1.18
N GLU A 20 7.50 10.76 0.40
CA GLU A 20 7.36 10.39 -1.00
C GLU A 20 7.39 8.87 -1.23
N TRP A 21 6.97 8.41 -2.41
CA TRP A 21 6.95 6.97 -2.69
C TRP A 21 8.34 6.38 -2.88
N ARG A 22 8.55 5.20 -2.30
CA ARG A 22 9.60 4.26 -2.69
C ARG A 22 8.97 3.16 -3.55
N ILE A 23 9.51 2.92 -4.74
CA ILE A 23 9.00 1.94 -5.69
C ILE A 23 10.10 0.90 -5.92
N THR A 24 9.78 -0.40 -5.78
CA THR A 24 10.71 -1.50 -6.04
C THR A 24 10.30 -2.31 -7.26
N THR A 25 11.26 -2.72 -8.09
CA THR A 25 11.02 -3.54 -9.29
C THR A 25 12.22 -4.44 -9.59
N GLY A 26 12.00 -5.54 -10.31
CA GLY A 26 13.06 -6.39 -10.86
C GLY A 26 13.46 -6.03 -12.29
N ASP A 27 12.73 -5.11 -12.91
CA ASP A 27 12.92 -4.71 -14.29
C ASP A 27 13.61 -3.33 -14.33
N PRO A 28 14.85 -3.24 -14.84
CA PRO A 28 15.58 -1.98 -14.90
C PRO A 28 14.91 -0.96 -15.83
N GLU A 29 14.20 -1.39 -16.88
CA GLU A 29 13.47 -0.47 -17.75
C GLU A 29 12.30 0.17 -17.01
N VAL A 30 11.61 -0.61 -16.17
CA VAL A 30 10.55 -0.09 -15.29
C VAL A 30 11.12 0.91 -14.29
N ALA A 31 12.30 0.62 -13.71
CA ALA A 31 12.94 1.52 -12.77
C ALA A 31 13.29 2.88 -13.41
N VAL A 32 13.88 2.85 -14.62
CA VAL A 32 14.19 4.07 -15.38
C VAL A 32 12.92 4.85 -15.71
N LYS A 33 11.85 4.18 -16.18
CA LYS A 33 10.58 4.88 -16.50
C LYS A 33 9.92 5.50 -15.29
N VAL A 34 9.95 4.83 -14.14
CA VAL A 34 9.44 5.39 -12.88
C VAL A 34 10.26 6.61 -12.47
N TYR A 35 11.58 6.56 -12.62
CA TYR A 35 12.45 7.72 -12.36
C TYR A 35 12.16 8.88 -13.32
N ASP A 36 12.02 8.62 -14.62
CA ASP A 36 11.69 9.66 -15.62
C ASP A 36 10.34 10.35 -15.31
N LEU A 37 9.36 9.59 -14.79
CA LEU A 37 8.03 10.11 -14.45
C LEU A 37 8.00 10.91 -13.15
N PHE A 38 8.76 10.50 -12.13
CA PHE A 38 8.57 10.98 -10.77
C PHE A 38 9.83 11.54 -10.08
N GLY A 39 11.01 11.40 -10.68
CA GLY A 39 12.26 12.03 -10.25
C GLY A 39 12.82 11.57 -8.89
N ALA A 40 13.50 12.52 -8.20
CA ALA A 40 14.27 12.44 -6.96
C ALA A 40 15.63 11.71 -7.04
N HIS A 41 15.66 10.39 -6.96
CA HIS A 41 16.91 9.64 -6.94
C HIS A 41 16.97 8.64 -8.08
N GLU A 42 18.13 8.56 -8.74
CA GLU A 42 18.36 7.56 -9.80
C GLU A 42 18.11 6.15 -9.26
N PRO A 43 17.63 5.22 -10.12
CA PRO A 43 17.45 3.83 -9.73
C PRO A 43 18.73 3.24 -9.14
N GLN A 44 18.61 2.56 -8.00
CA GLN A 44 19.74 1.90 -7.34
C GLN A 44 19.39 0.46 -6.97
N ASP A 45 20.41 -0.38 -6.89
CA ASP A 45 20.28 -1.71 -6.29
C ASP A 45 19.99 -1.58 -4.79
N TRP A 46 19.18 -2.50 -4.26
CA TRP A 46 19.00 -2.63 -2.81
C TRP A 46 19.05 -4.09 -2.37
N GLU A 47 19.42 -4.29 -1.11
CA GLU A 47 19.56 -5.63 -0.56
C GLU A 47 18.19 -6.28 -0.34
N THR A 48 17.85 -7.25 -1.18
CA THR A 48 16.64 -8.05 -1.09
C THR A 48 16.91 -9.52 -1.39
N LYS A 49 16.07 -10.40 -0.85
CA LYS A 49 16.01 -11.82 -1.26
C LYS A 49 14.94 -12.08 -2.33
N GLY A 50 14.16 -11.05 -2.66
CA GLY A 50 13.10 -11.10 -3.66
C GLY A 50 13.59 -10.71 -5.05
N GLU A 51 12.70 -10.83 -6.03
CA GLU A 51 12.97 -10.50 -7.43
C GLU A 51 12.98 -8.99 -7.70
N ASP A 52 12.56 -8.15 -6.76
CA ASP A 52 12.49 -6.70 -6.91
C ASP A 52 13.80 -6.01 -6.50
N SER A 53 14.90 -6.24 -7.21
CA SER A 53 16.26 -5.81 -6.83
C SER A 53 16.58 -4.32 -7.03
N PHE A 54 15.76 -3.58 -7.78
CA PHE A 54 15.90 -2.14 -7.96
C PHE A 54 14.93 -1.36 -7.07
N GLU A 55 15.38 -0.24 -6.53
CA GLU A 55 14.54 0.74 -5.85
C GLU A 55 14.68 2.13 -6.47
N VAL A 56 13.56 2.85 -6.48
CA VAL A 56 13.46 4.25 -6.91
C VAL A 56 12.72 5.02 -5.83
N PHE A 57 13.35 6.07 -5.32
CA PHE A 57 12.69 7.06 -4.46
C PHE A 57 12.20 8.19 -5.35
N THR A 58 10.91 8.49 -5.26
CA THR A 58 10.24 9.51 -6.07
C THR A 58 10.30 10.89 -5.41
N ALA A 59 10.10 11.96 -6.19
CA ALA A 59 9.98 13.33 -5.69
C ALA A 59 8.53 13.74 -5.38
N VAL A 60 7.57 12.82 -5.54
CA VAL A 60 6.13 13.12 -5.45
C VAL A 60 5.48 12.31 -4.33
N PRO A 61 4.66 12.95 -3.47
CA PRO A 61 3.88 12.24 -2.46
C PRO A 61 2.59 11.64 -3.02
N GLU A 62 2.17 12.04 -4.22
CA GLU A 62 0.90 11.66 -4.86
C GLU A 62 1.12 11.27 -6.32
N VAL A 63 0.48 10.19 -6.75
CA VAL A 63 0.46 9.73 -8.15
C VAL A 63 -0.98 9.50 -8.62
N GLU A 64 -1.23 9.77 -9.89
CA GLU A 64 -2.47 9.36 -10.55
C GLU A 64 -2.37 7.90 -11.01
N ILE A 65 -3.40 7.12 -10.67
CA ILE A 65 -3.46 5.69 -10.94
C ILE A 65 -4.75 5.30 -11.66
N ILE A 66 -4.70 4.16 -12.32
CA ILE A 66 -5.84 3.54 -12.99
C ILE A 66 -6.18 2.23 -12.27
N LEU A 67 -7.40 2.15 -11.76
CA LEU A 67 -7.99 0.95 -11.18
C LEU A 67 -8.81 0.24 -12.25
N ALA A 68 -8.43 -1.00 -12.55
CA ALA A 68 -9.04 -1.77 -13.63
C ALA A 68 -10.51 -2.06 -13.35
N ASP A 69 -10.83 -2.49 -12.12
CA ASP A 69 -12.16 -2.86 -11.66
C ASP A 69 -12.22 -2.91 -10.13
N ALA A 70 -13.36 -3.31 -9.57
CA ALA A 70 -13.56 -3.45 -8.12
C ALA A 70 -12.57 -4.37 -7.42
N LYS A 71 -12.05 -5.40 -8.12
CA LYS A 71 -11.08 -6.36 -7.56
C LYS A 71 -9.68 -5.73 -7.43
N ALA A 72 -9.46 -4.55 -8.00
CA ALA A 72 -8.21 -3.81 -7.86
C ALA A 72 -7.92 -3.43 -6.39
N LEU A 73 -8.95 -3.27 -5.57
CA LEU A 73 -8.84 -3.02 -4.13
C LEU A 73 -9.41 -4.22 -3.37
N ARG A 74 -8.55 -4.96 -2.67
CA ARG A 74 -8.95 -6.07 -1.81
C ARG A 74 -8.61 -5.77 -0.35
N GLN A 75 -9.58 -5.95 0.54
CA GLN A 75 -9.43 -5.78 1.98
C GLN A 75 -9.74 -7.10 2.68
N ARG A 76 -8.87 -7.53 3.59
CA ARG A 76 -8.99 -8.79 4.32
C ARG A 76 -8.50 -8.63 5.75
N MET A 77 -8.92 -9.54 6.62
CA MET A 77 -8.39 -9.77 7.94
C MET A 77 -7.58 -11.06 7.92
N VAL A 78 -6.30 -10.97 8.22
CA VAL A 78 -5.38 -12.12 8.21
C VAL A 78 -4.76 -12.34 9.58
N LEU A 79 -4.60 -13.60 9.97
CA LEU A 79 -3.86 -13.97 11.16
C LEU A 79 -2.75 -14.95 10.79
N TRP A 80 -1.52 -14.62 11.16
CA TRP A 80 -0.37 -15.49 10.99
C TRP A 80 0.06 -16.04 12.34
N SER A 81 0.28 -17.35 12.40
CA SER A 81 0.89 -18.04 13.55
C SER A 81 2.35 -17.63 13.75
N ARG A 82 2.94 -17.98 14.89
CA ARG A 82 4.37 -17.75 15.18
C ARG A 82 5.35 -18.30 14.12
N PRO A 83 5.15 -19.50 13.54
CA PRO A 83 5.99 -19.98 12.44
C PRO A 83 5.65 -19.38 11.06
N GLY A 84 4.75 -18.39 10.98
CA GLY A 84 4.38 -17.76 9.71
C GLY A 84 3.36 -18.54 8.87
N LYS A 85 2.71 -19.58 9.43
CA LYS A 85 1.56 -20.24 8.79
C LYS A 85 0.32 -19.34 8.89
N LEU A 86 -0.41 -19.17 7.79
CA LEU A 86 -1.70 -18.48 7.75
C LEU A 86 -2.75 -19.28 8.54
N VAL A 87 -3.41 -18.63 9.50
CA VAL A 87 -4.39 -19.21 10.43
C VAL A 87 -5.80 -18.70 10.16
N ILE A 88 -5.93 -17.42 9.80
CA ILE A 88 -7.18 -16.77 9.39
C ILE A 88 -6.91 -16.01 8.11
N ASP A 89 -7.81 -16.16 7.14
CA ASP A 89 -7.91 -15.32 5.94
C ASP A 89 -9.39 -15.09 5.67
N SER A 90 -9.88 -13.89 5.95
CA SER A 90 -11.29 -13.56 5.81
C SER A 90 -11.48 -12.18 5.19
N ASP A 91 -12.39 -12.09 4.23
CA ASP A 91 -12.91 -10.84 3.67
C ASP A 91 -14.27 -10.45 4.29
N GLY A 92 -14.67 -11.13 5.38
CA GLY A 92 -15.97 -10.95 6.04
C GLY A 92 -17.03 -11.97 5.65
N GLY A 93 -16.77 -12.87 4.69
CA GLY A 93 -17.71 -13.92 4.26
C GLY A 93 -17.32 -15.34 4.71
N GLU A 94 -16.07 -15.76 4.46
CA GLU A 94 -15.56 -17.09 4.80
C GLU A 94 -14.35 -16.98 5.74
N GLU A 95 -14.24 -17.90 6.70
CA GLU A 95 -13.14 -18.00 7.64
C GLU A 95 -12.40 -19.30 7.38
N LEU A 96 -11.21 -19.24 6.79
CA LEU A 96 -10.30 -20.37 6.79
C LEU A 96 -9.66 -20.44 8.18
N VAL A 97 -10.27 -21.19 9.10
CA VAL A 97 -9.72 -21.46 10.44
C VAL A 97 -8.90 -22.75 10.38
N ASP A 98 -7.60 -22.63 10.55
CA ASP A 98 -6.78 -23.77 10.94
C ASP A 98 -6.97 -24.03 12.44
N ASP A 99 -7.08 -25.29 12.87
CA ASP A 99 -7.28 -25.68 14.30
C ASP A 99 -6.10 -25.30 15.22
N THR A 100 -5.14 -24.53 14.73
CA THR A 100 -4.05 -23.96 15.51
C THR A 100 -4.63 -22.98 16.56
N PRO A 101 -4.32 -23.15 17.85
CA PRO A 101 -4.78 -22.22 18.89
C PRO A 101 -4.43 -20.78 18.53
N ALA A 102 -5.42 -19.89 18.57
CA ALA A 102 -5.25 -18.49 18.22
C ALA A 102 -4.09 -17.89 19.05
N PRO A 103 -3.06 -17.29 18.41
CA PRO A 103 -2.04 -16.56 19.14
C PRO A 103 -2.66 -15.44 19.98
N PHE A 104 -1.93 -14.94 20.98
CA PHE A 104 -2.36 -13.81 21.82
C PHE A 104 -2.62 -12.49 21.07
N ARG A 105 -2.43 -12.46 19.74
CA ARG A 105 -2.72 -11.32 18.85
C ARG A 105 -3.94 -11.65 17.99
N GLY A 106 -4.84 -10.67 17.81
CA GLY A 106 -5.95 -10.78 16.86
C GLY A 106 -5.49 -10.66 15.40
N PRO A 107 -6.39 -10.91 14.44
CA PRO A 107 -6.14 -10.67 13.02
C PRO A 107 -5.78 -9.21 12.74
N GLU A 108 -5.02 -8.98 11.68
CA GLU A 108 -4.63 -7.66 11.20
C GLU A 108 -5.19 -7.41 9.80
N PRO A 109 -5.44 -6.15 9.41
CA PRO A 109 -5.85 -5.85 8.07
C PRO A 109 -4.74 -6.22 7.08
N LEU A 110 -5.14 -6.67 5.91
CA LEU A 110 -4.32 -6.81 4.73
C LEU A 110 -5.06 -6.16 3.55
N ILE A 111 -4.49 -5.06 3.07
CA ILE A 111 -5.00 -4.30 1.94
C ILE A 111 -4.05 -4.54 0.77
N ASP A 112 -4.59 -5.09 -0.31
CA ASP A 112 -3.91 -5.25 -1.60
C ASP A 112 -4.55 -4.28 -2.60
N LEU A 113 -3.79 -3.29 -3.07
CA LEU A 113 -4.21 -2.35 -4.12
C LEU A 113 -3.37 -2.61 -5.37
N THR A 114 -4.01 -2.94 -6.48
CA THR A 114 -3.35 -3.17 -7.77
C THR A 114 -3.79 -2.12 -8.78
N PHE A 115 -2.85 -1.55 -9.52
CA PHE A 115 -3.13 -0.37 -10.35
C PHE A 115 -2.13 -0.18 -11.48
N GLY A 116 -2.54 0.48 -12.55
CA GLY A 116 -1.62 1.07 -13.54
C GLY A 116 -1.29 2.52 -13.17
N LEU A 117 -0.18 3.05 -13.68
CA LEU A 117 0.12 4.49 -13.58
C LEU A 117 -0.64 5.23 -14.68
N ALA A 118 -1.33 6.32 -14.34
CA ALA A 118 -2.08 7.08 -15.34
C ALA A 118 -1.18 7.76 -16.38
N ALA A 119 0.04 8.14 -15.99
CA ALA A 119 1.02 8.78 -16.86
C ALA A 119 1.76 7.80 -17.80
N ALA A 120 1.72 6.50 -17.51
CA ALA A 120 2.32 5.44 -18.34
C ALA A 120 1.55 4.11 -18.17
N PRO A 121 0.32 4.00 -18.71
CA PRO A 121 -0.52 2.82 -18.53
C PRO A 121 0.09 1.54 -19.11
N GLU A 122 0.93 1.68 -20.14
CA GLU A 122 1.63 0.59 -20.84
C GLU A 122 2.73 -0.06 -20.00
N LEU A 123 3.22 0.63 -18.96
CA LEU A 123 4.29 0.12 -18.09
C LEU A 123 3.87 -1.13 -17.31
N GLY A 124 2.56 -1.37 -17.18
CA GLY A 124 1.98 -2.53 -16.52
C GLY A 124 1.39 -2.21 -15.15
N ARG A 125 1.10 -3.27 -14.39
CA ARG A 125 0.41 -3.16 -13.09
C ARG A 125 1.38 -3.19 -11.92
N PHE A 126 1.23 -2.20 -11.05
CA PHE A 126 1.89 -2.08 -9.76
C PHE A 126 1.01 -2.63 -8.64
N VAL A 127 1.61 -2.87 -7.48
CA VAL A 127 0.89 -3.24 -6.27
C VAL A 127 1.36 -2.43 -5.07
N LEU A 128 0.42 -2.00 -4.23
CA LEU A 128 0.67 -1.54 -2.87
C LEU A 128 0.03 -2.53 -1.90
N ARG A 129 0.85 -3.09 -1.01
CA ARG A 129 0.40 -3.96 0.08
C ARG A 129 0.57 -3.25 1.41
N SER A 130 -0.48 -3.21 2.22
CA SER A 130 -0.46 -2.53 3.52
C SER A 130 -1.18 -3.33 4.61
N HIS A 131 -0.64 -3.25 5.83
CA HIS A 131 -1.26 -3.75 7.06
C HIS A 131 -1.73 -2.61 7.98
N SER A 132 -1.93 -1.42 7.40
CA SER A 132 -2.28 -0.21 8.17
C SER A 132 -3.74 -0.22 8.62
N TRP A 133 -3.95 -0.24 9.94
CA TRP A 133 -5.27 -0.04 10.54
C TRP A 133 -5.88 1.33 10.22
N SER A 134 -5.07 2.39 10.16
CA SER A 134 -5.59 3.72 9.81
C SER A 134 -6.13 3.73 8.39
N TRP A 135 -5.42 3.12 7.44
CA TRP A 135 -5.87 3.08 6.06
C TRP A 135 -7.09 2.17 5.87
N ALA A 136 -7.11 0.99 6.52
CA ALA A 136 -8.30 0.13 6.54
C ALA A 136 -9.54 0.87 7.07
N THR A 137 -9.37 1.63 8.16
CA THR A 137 -10.46 2.42 8.76
C THR A 137 -10.93 3.52 7.82
N ASP A 138 -10.02 4.22 7.14
CA ASP A 138 -10.39 5.28 6.19
C ASP A 138 -11.14 4.72 4.98
N LEU A 139 -10.68 3.59 4.40
CA LEU A 139 -11.34 2.94 3.27
C LEU A 139 -12.77 2.50 3.63
N ALA A 140 -12.94 1.90 4.81
CA ALA A 140 -14.25 1.49 5.31
C ALA A 140 -15.15 2.68 5.62
N ARG A 141 -14.64 3.69 6.34
CA ARG A 141 -15.39 4.91 6.69
C ARG A 141 -15.89 5.65 5.46
N ASN A 142 -15.07 5.69 4.41
CA ASN A 142 -15.40 6.39 3.17
C ASN A 142 -16.21 5.52 2.21
N GLY A 143 -16.48 4.25 2.51
CA GLY A 143 -17.16 3.33 1.59
C GLY A 143 -16.41 3.18 0.26
N THR A 144 -15.08 3.21 0.28
CA THR A 144 -14.26 3.27 -0.96
C THR A 144 -14.42 2.02 -1.80
N GLY A 145 -14.60 0.85 -1.18
CA GLY A 145 -14.84 -0.40 -1.89
C GLY A 145 -16.18 -0.41 -2.61
N GLU A 146 -17.23 0.04 -1.95
CA GLU A 146 -18.58 0.14 -2.51
C GLU A 146 -18.64 1.16 -3.65
N GLN A 147 -17.99 2.32 -3.47
CA GLN A 147 -17.87 3.33 -4.52
C GLN A 147 -17.13 2.79 -5.75
N LEU A 148 -16.03 2.06 -5.55
CA LEU A 148 -15.28 1.46 -6.65
C LEU A 148 -16.11 0.37 -7.36
N ALA A 149 -16.89 -0.41 -6.62
CA ALA A 149 -17.77 -1.44 -7.17
C ALA A 149 -18.94 -0.87 -7.98
N ALA A 150 -19.42 0.32 -7.63
CA ALA A 150 -20.51 1.01 -8.33
C ALA A 150 -20.03 1.88 -9.52
N ALA A 151 -18.75 2.20 -9.59
CA ALA A 151 -18.20 3.11 -10.58
C ALA A 151 -18.02 2.44 -11.96
N PRO A 152 -18.22 3.16 -13.08
CA PRO A 152 -17.84 2.67 -14.40
C PRO A 152 -16.33 2.46 -14.49
N THR A 153 -15.92 1.31 -15.00
CA THR A 153 -14.53 0.89 -15.11
C THR A 153 -13.93 1.22 -16.49
N PRO A 154 -12.66 1.60 -16.60
CA PRO A 154 -11.69 1.74 -15.50
C PRO A 154 -11.84 3.09 -14.76
N VAL A 155 -11.41 3.12 -13.50
CA VAL A 155 -11.55 4.28 -12.62
C VAL A 155 -10.20 4.98 -12.45
N ARG A 156 -10.16 6.30 -12.66
CA ARG A 156 -9.02 7.12 -12.24
C ARG A 156 -9.09 7.35 -10.74
N ALA A 157 -7.94 7.26 -10.09
CA ALA A 157 -7.82 7.58 -8.68
C ALA A 157 -6.48 8.28 -8.40
N SER A 158 -6.41 8.95 -7.26
CA SER A 158 -5.19 9.50 -6.69
C SER A 158 -4.73 8.59 -5.55
N LEU A 159 -3.45 8.23 -5.56
CA LEU A 159 -2.79 7.47 -4.52
C LEU A 159 -1.68 8.33 -3.91
N ALA A 160 -1.82 8.68 -2.62
CA ALA A 160 -0.91 9.59 -1.94
C ALA A 160 -0.36 9.02 -0.63
N LEU A 161 0.81 9.50 -0.19
CA LEU A 161 1.27 9.43 1.19
C LEU A 161 0.84 10.69 1.93
N GLU A 162 -0.06 10.53 2.89
CA GLU A 162 -0.55 11.61 3.74
C GLU A 162 0.21 11.60 5.07
N LYS A 163 0.82 12.74 5.42
CA LYS A 163 1.46 12.94 6.72
C LYS A 163 0.41 13.22 7.79
N VAL A 164 0.36 12.38 8.81
CA VAL A 164 -0.51 12.52 9.98
C VAL A 164 0.36 12.90 11.17
N SER A 165 -0.06 13.93 11.91
CA SER A 165 0.59 14.29 13.17
C SER A 165 -0.41 14.72 14.24
N PHE A 166 -0.27 14.19 15.44
CA PHE A 166 -1.11 14.55 16.59
C PHE A 166 -0.38 14.32 17.91
N ILE A 167 -0.87 14.95 18.98
CA ILE A 167 -0.44 14.66 20.35
C ILE A 167 -1.23 13.46 20.85
N ALA A 168 -0.53 12.37 21.17
CA ALA A 168 -1.20 11.18 21.70
C ALA A 168 -1.85 11.50 23.05
N LYS A 169 -3.16 11.29 23.15
CA LYS A 169 -3.91 11.57 24.39
C LYS A 169 -3.72 10.47 25.44
N ASN A 170 -3.58 9.22 24.99
CA ASN A 170 -3.53 8.02 25.83
C ASN A 170 -2.39 7.09 25.39
N GLY A 171 -2.06 6.12 26.24
CA GLY A 171 -1.11 5.04 25.94
C GLY A 171 0.35 5.40 26.25
N PRO A 172 1.31 4.53 25.89
CA PRO A 172 2.73 4.69 26.26
C PRO A 172 3.41 5.96 25.74
N ARG A 173 2.80 6.62 24.75
CA ARG A 173 3.27 7.88 24.17
C ARG A 173 2.40 9.09 24.54
N ALA A 174 1.56 8.99 25.58
CA ALA A 174 0.69 10.09 25.99
C ALA A 174 1.48 11.41 26.20
N GLY A 175 0.96 12.51 25.68
CA GLY A 175 1.61 13.83 25.68
C GLY A 175 2.70 14.02 24.64
N GLN A 176 3.09 12.99 23.89
CA GLN A 176 4.12 13.08 22.85
C GLN A 176 3.53 13.32 21.47
N LEU A 177 4.28 14.06 20.63
CA LEU A 177 3.99 14.18 19.21
C LEU A 177 4.19 12.82 18.53
N VAL A 178 3.13 12.30 17.93
CA VAL A 178 3.18 11.15 17.03
C VAL A 178 3.05 11.67 15.62
N ALA A 179 3.99 11.30 14.75
CA ALA A 179 3.94 11.60 13.33
C ALA A 179 4.23 10.33 12.52
N TYR A 180 3.45 10.10 11.47
CA TYR A 180 3.65 9.02 10.50
C TYR A 180 2.98 9.35 9.17
N SER A 181 3.40 8.69 8.10
CA SER A 181 2.75 8.76 6.80
C SER A 181 1.85 7.53 6.61
N LYS A 182 0.66 7.74 6.03
CA LYS A 182 -0.26 6.67 5.64
C LYS A 182 -0.63 6.78 4.16
N PRO A 183 -0.91 5.67 3.47
CA PRO A 183 -1.54 5.75 2.16
C PRO A 183 -2.94 6.40 2.23
N ARG A 184 -3.29 7.16 1.21
CA ARG A 184 -4.62 7.72 0.97
C ARG A 184 -5.03 7.38 -0.47
N LEU A 185 -6.25 6.88 -0.63
CA LEU A 185 -6.83 6.57 -1.94
C LEU A 185 -8.06 7.47 -2.15
N ALA A 186 -8.10 8.22 -3.25
CA ALA A 186 -9.22 9.08 -3.61
C ALA A 186 -9.68 8.78 -5.04
N LEU A 187 -10.91 8.27 -5.21
CA LEU A 187 -11.50 8.02 -6.52
C LEU A 187 -11.83 9.35 -7.22
N ARG A 188 -11.49 9.49 -8.49
CA ARG A 188 -11.71 10.70 -9.30
C ARG A 188 -12.85 10.56 -10.32
N GLY A 189 -13.34 9.34 -10.56
CA GLY A 189 -14.40 9.02 -11.52
C GLY A 189 -13.90 8.15 -12.69
N ALA A 190 -14.79 7.87 -13.64
CA ALA A 190 -14.48 7.07 -14.83
C ALA A 190 -13.48 7.78 -15.75
N LEU A 191 -12.69 7.00 -16.50
CA LEU A 191 -11.91 7.52 -17.64
C LEU A 191 -12.88 7.98 -18.74
N ALA A 192 -12.80 9.27 -19.11
CA ALA A 192 -13.45 9.82 -20.29
C ALA A 192 -12.71 9.40 -21.57
#